data_AF-A0A348W987-F1
#
_entry.id   AF-A0A348W987-F1
#
_cell.length_a   1.000
_cell.length_b   1.000
_cell.length_c   1.000
_cell.angle_alpha   90.00
_cell.angle_beta   90.00
_cell.angle_gamma   90.00
#
_symmetry.space_group_name_H-M   'P 1'
#
loop_
_entity.id
_entity.type
_entity.pdbx_description
1 polymer ?
#
loop_
_entity_poly.entity_id
_entity_poly.type
_entity_poly.pdbx_seq_one_letter_code
_entity_poly.pdbx_strand_id
1 'polypeptide(L)'
;AWPATPSMGPMALSCVLLLPVAAWLSEPSQTPLGEIALMACFGLVFAAASVMMFEAAKRMPSGQAGLISTSETPFAILLAWLILNEVPMLATFIGGALVMAGVLLGSLPGKRAQPGSEPSIT
;
A
#
# COMPACT_ATOMS: atom_id res chain seq x y z
N ALA A 1 22.22 -5.08 0.20
CA ALA A 1 21.01 -4.81 0.99
C ALA A 1 20.93 -5.85 2.09
N TRP A 2 20.85 -5.44 3.37
CA TRP A 2 20.77 -6.37 4.49
C TRP A 2 19.46 -7.16 4.40
N PRO A 3 19.47 -8.48 4.09
CA PRO A 3 18.26 -9.25 3.81
C PRO A 3 17.43 -9.55 5.07
N ALA A 4 18.02 -9.34 6.25
CA ALA A 4 17.50 -9.76 7.54
C ALA A 4 17.00 -8.62 8.43
N THR A 5 16.97 -7.37 7.95
CA THR A 5 16.44 -6.26 8.76
C THR A 5 14.95 -6.51 9.02
N PRO A 6 14.51 -6.69 10.28
CA PRO A 6 13.11 -6.91 10.58
C PRO A 6 12.36 -5.61 10.31
N SER A 7 11.70 -5.52 9.16
CA SER A 7 10.81 -4.40 8.80
C SER A 7 9.63 -4.25 9.78
N MET A 8 9.33 -5.30 10.54
CA MET A 8 8.34 -5.34 11.60
C MET A 8 8.76 -4.51 12.83
N GLY A 9 10.06 -4.44 13.14
CA GLY A 9 10.58 -3.79 14.35
C GLY A 9 10.23 -2.29 14.41
N PRO A 10 10.50 -1.51 13.34
CA PRO A 10 10.09 -0.11 13.27
C PRO A 10 8.59 0.11 13.40
N MET A 11 7.75 -0.73 12.77
CA MET A 11 6.28 -0.59 12.87
C MET A 11 5.77 -0.83 14.29
N ALA A 12 6.23 -1.90 14.94
CA ALA A 12 5.84 -2.20 16.32
C ALA A 12 6.30 -1.08 17.26
N LEU A 13 7.51 -0.55 17.05
CA LEU A 13 8.02 0.57 17.82
C LEU A 13 7.16 1.82 17.62
N SER A 14 6.77 2.15 16.37
CA SER A 14 5.88 3.28 16.08
C SER A 14 4.53 3.16 16.79
N CYS A 15 3.91 1.96 16.79
CA CYS A 15 2.66 1.74 17.53
C CYS A 15 2.84 1.96 19.04
N VAL A 16 3.90 1.40 19.63
CA VAL A 16 4.18 1.55 21.06
C VAL A 16 4.45 3.01 21.42
N LEU A 17 5.18 3.74 20.57
CA LEU A 17 5.52 5.14 20.80
C LEU A 17 4.29 6.06 20.71
N LEU A 18 3.31 5.70 19.87
CA LEU A 18 2.08 6.47 19.70
C LEU A 18 1.03 6.19 20.79
N LEU A 19 1.06 5.03 21.47
CA LEU A 19 0.12 4.71 22.56
C LEU A 19 0.02 5.79 23.66
N PRO A 20 1.14 6.29 24.25
CA PRO A 20 1.05 7.33 25.28
C PRO A 20 0.54 8.66 24.73
N VAL A 21 0.86 8.99 23.47
CA VAL A 21 0.35 10.20 22.81
C VAL A 21 -1.15 10.09 22.57
N ALA A 22 -1.62 8.93 22.12
CA ALA A 22 -3.04 8.66 21.91
C ALA A 22 -3.82 8.71 23.23
N ALA A 23 -3.26 8.16 24.31
CA ALA A 23 -3.86 8.23 25.65
C ALA A 23 -3.85 9.64 26.25
N TRP A 24 -2.94 10.52 25.81
CA TRP A 24 -2.91 11.92 26.23
C TRP A 24 -3.91 12.79 25.46
N LEU A 25 -4.14 12.50 24.17
CA LEU A 25 -5.08 13.24 23.32
C LEU A 25 -6.53 12.75 23.43
N SER A 26 -6.72 11.48 23.78
CA SER A 26 -8.04 10.84 23.79
C SER A 26 -8.49 10.60 25.23
N GLU A 27 -9.79 10.75 25.49
CA GLU A 27 -10.42 10.40 26.76
C GLU A 27 -11.13 9.04 26.59
N PRO A 28 -10.40 7.89 26.65
CA PRO A 28 -10.95 6.57 26.30
C PRO A 28 -12.10 6.14 27.23
N SER A 29 -12.19 6.75 28.40
CA SER A 29 -13.21 6.48 29.41
C SER A 29 -14.62 6.91 28.98
N GLN A 30 -14.73 7.86 28.05
CA GLN A 30 -16.01 8.36 27.53
C GLN A 30 -16.40 7.75 26.18
N THR A 31 -15.51 6.99 25.54
CA THR A 31 -15.76 6.40 24.23
C THR A 31 -16.52 5.07 24.38
N PRO A 32 -17.62 4.85 23.62
CA PRO A 32 -18.30 3.55 23.59
C PRO A 32 -17.36 2.41 23.21
N LEU A 33 -17.48 1.27 23.89
CA LEU A 33 -16.62 0.09 23.66
C LEU A 33 -16.65 -0.39 22.19
N GLY A 34 -17.78 -0.21 21.51
CA GLY A 34 -17.93 -0.55 20.08
C GLY A 34 -17.01 0.27 19.17
N GLU A 35 -16.82 1.57 19.44
CA GLU A 35 -15.95 2.44 18.65
C GLU A 35 -14.47 2.09 18.88
N ILE A 36 -14.12 1.79 20.14
CA ILE A 36 -12.79 1.30 20.51
C ILE A 36 -12.48 -0.01 19.77
N ALA A 37 -13.44 -0.95 19.74
CA ALA A 37 -13.29 -2.22 19.02
C ALA A 37 -13.16 -2.00 17.50
N LEU A 38 -13.91 -1.07 16.92
CA LEU A 38 -13.85 -0.75 15.50
C LEU A 38 -12.50 -0.13 15.11
N MET A 39 -11.98 0.79 15.94
CA MET A 39 -10.64 1.36 15.74
C MET A 39 -9.53 0.33 15.95
N ALA A 40 -9.65 -0.54 16.94
CA ALA A 40 -8.70 -1.63 17.14
C ALA A 40 -8.70 -2.58 15.93
N CYS A 41 -9.87 -2.94 15.39
CA CYS A 41 -10.00 -3.76 14.20
C CYS A 41 -9.39 -3.08 12.97
N PHE A 42 -9.69 -1.80 12.74
CA PHE A 42 -9.10 -1.02 11.66
C PHE A 42 -7.57 -0.96 11.77
N GLY A 43 -7.05 -0.66 12.96
CA GLY A 43 -5.60 -0.64 13.21
C GLY A 43 -4.95 -2.01 12.99
N LEU A 44 -5.61 -3.10 13.38
CA LEU A 44 -5.13 -4.46 13.13
C LEU A 44 -5.07 -4.80 11.64
N VAL A 45 -6.11 -4.48 10.88
CA VAL A 45 -6.15 -4.67 9.42
C VAL A 45 -5.06 -3.85 8.75
N PHE A 46 -4.88 -2.59 9.17
CA PHE A 46 -3.83 -1.71 8.65
C PHE A 46 -2.42 -2.24 8.96
N ALA A 47 -2.19 -2.73 10.18
CA ALA A 47 -0.92 -3.35 10.55
C ALA A 47 -0.63 -4.60 9.69
N ALA A 48 -1.62 -5.48 9.51
CA ALA A 48 -1.48 -6.66 8.66
C ALA A 48 -1.20 -6.30 7.19
N ALA A 49 -1.91 -5.30 6.64
CA ALA A 49 -1.69 -4.80 5.29
C ALA A 49 -0.28 -4.22 5.13
N SER A 50 0.18 -3.45 6.12
CA SER A 50 1.53 -2.86 6.12
C SER A 50 2.62 -3.94 6.14
N VAL A 51 2.46 -4.99 6.95
CA VAL A 51 3.39 -6.13 6.97
C VAL A 51 3.42 -6.83 5.61
N MET A 52 2.25 -7.10 5.03
CA MET A 52 2.14 -7.71 3.70
C MET A 52 2.80 -6.84 2.63
N MET A 53 2.64 -5.51 2.71
CA MET A 53 3.25 -4.56 1.77
C MET A 53 4.78 -4.60 1.85
N PHE A 54 5.36 -4.61 3.05
CA PHE A 54 6.80 -4.74 3.22
C PHE A 54 7.34 -6.09 2.74
N GLU A 55 6.59 -7.17 2.95
CA GLU A 55 6.98 -8.49 2.48
C GLU A 55 6.88 -8.62 0.95
N ALA A 56 5.84 -8.03 0.35
CA ALA A 56 5.69 -7.92 -1.10
C ALA A 56 6.85 -7.11 -1.71
N ALA A 57 7.22 -5.98 -1.09
CA ALA A 57 8.33 -5.14 -1.55
C ALA A 57 9.69 -5.86 -1.56
N LYS A 58 9.90 -6.86 -0.69
CA LYS A 58 11.13 -7.68 -0.68
C LYS A 58 11.21 -8.67 -1.84
N ARG A 59 10.05 -9.10 -2.36
CA ARG A 59 9.95 -10.21 -3.34
C ARG A 59 9.68 -9.72 -4.77
N MET A 60 9.26 -8.47 -4.93
CA MET A 60 8.83 -7.91 -6.20
C MET A 60 9.94 -7.07 -6.85
N PRO A 61 10.26 -7.27 -8.15
CA PRO A 61 11.13 -6.37 -8.90
C PRO A 61 10.57 -4.93 -8.87
N SER A 62 11.44 -3.93 -8.74
CA SER A 62 11.06 -2.51 -8.63
C SER A 62 10.13 -2.02 -9.75
N GLY A 63 10.35 -2.49 -10.98
CA GLY A 63 9.51 -2.17 -12.13
C GLY A 63 8.10 -2.77 -12.08
N GLN A 64 7.89 -3.88 -11.37
CA GLN A 64 6.55 -4.45 -11.17
C GLN A 64 5.85 -3.75 -9.99
N ALA A 65 6.58 -3.46 -8.91
CA ALA A 65 6.04 -2.73 -7.76
C ALA A 65 5.46 -1.37 -8.16
N GLY A 66 6.16 -0.61 -9.02
CA GLY A 66 5.63 0.65 -9.54
C GLY A 66 4.32 0.49 -10.33
N LEU A 67 4.19 -0.56 -11.14
CA LEU A 67 2.96 -0.84 -11.90
C LEU A 67 1.78 -1.20 -10.96
N ILE A 68 2.05 -1.93 -9.89
CA ILE A 68 1.04 -2.24 -8.87
C ILE A 68 0.58 -0.97 -8.16
N SER A 69 1.50 -0.05 -7.83
CA SER A 69 1.16 1.24 -7.22
C SER A 69 0.31 2.10 -8.16
N THR A 70 0.61 2.12 -9.46
CA THR A 70 -0.24 2.84 -10.43
C THR A 70 -1.64 2.23 -10.59
N SER A 71 -1.82 0.96 -10.23
CA SER A 71 -3.13 0.29 -10.27
C SER A 71 -4.08 0.78 -9.16
N GLU A 72 -3.56 1.45 -8.13
CA GLU A 72 -4.38 2.06 -7.08
C GLU A 72 -5.37 3.07 -7.66
N THR A 73 -4.96 3.88 -8.65
CA THR A 73 -5.80 4.91 -9.26
C THR A 73 -7.08 4.35 -9.91
N PRO A 74 -7.04 3.35 -10.81
CA PRO A 74 -8.25 2.75 -11.35
C PRO A 74 -9.09 2.01 -10.29
N PHE A 75 -8.46 1.38 -9.29
CA PHE A 75 -9.19 0.80 -8.17
C PHE A 75 -9.93 1.86 -7.34
N ALA A 76 -9.32 3.01 -7.09
CA ALA A 76 -9.96 4.12 -6.38
C ALA A 76 -11.19 4.64 -7.13
N ILE A 77 -11.10 4.79 -8.46
CA ILE A 77 -12.24 5.17 -9.32
C ILE A 77 -13.38 4.14 -9.19
N LEU A 78 -13.05 2.85 -9.24
CA LEU A 78 -14.02 1.77 -9.15
C LEU A 78 -14.68 1.70 -7.75
N LEU A 79 -13.90 1.91 -6.70
CA LEU A 79 -14.39 1.95 -5.32
C LEU A 79 -15.26 3.19 -5.05
N ALA A 80 -14.89 4.36 -5.57
CA ALA A 80 -15.72 5.57 -5.48
C ALA A 80 -17.08 5.36 -6.16
N TRP A 81 -17.09 4.71 -7.32
CA TRP A 81 -18.34 4.38 -8.00
C TRP A 81 -19.18 3.35 -7.23
N LEU A 82 -18.56 2.30 -6.68
CA LEU A 82 -19.28 1.19 -6.03
C LEU A 82 -19.73 1.49 -4.59
N ILE A 83 -18.87 2.14 -3.80
CA ILE A 83 -19.09 2.36 -2.36
C ILE A 83 -19.66 3.74 -2.09
N LEU A 84 -19.17 4.77 -2.79
CA LEU A 84 -19.60 6.16 -2.61
C LEU A 84 -20.75 6.55 -3.56
N ASN A 85 -21.11 5.68 -4.52
CA ASN A 85 -22.14 5.94 -5.52
C ASN A 85 -21.89 7.23 -6.33
N GLU A 86 -20.63 7.66 -6.43
CA GLU A 86 -20.21 8.79 -7.26
C GLU A 86 -20.12 8.34 -8.71
N VAL A 87 -20.87 8.95 -9.63
CA VAL A 87 -20.82 8.62 -11.05
C VAL A 87 -19.61 9.32 -11.69
N PRO A 88 -18.54 8.60 -12.05
CA PRO A 88 -17.37 9.22 -12.65
C PRO A 88 -17.71 9.76 -14.04
N MET A 89 -17.14 10.91 -14.38
CA MET A 89 -17.22 11.43 -15.75
C MET A 89 -16.57 10.43 -16.73
N LEU A 90 -17.05 10.39 -17.97
CA LEU A 90 -16.52 9.49 -19.00
C LEU A 90 -14.98 9.64 -19.17
N ALA A 91 -14.46 10.86 -19.03
CA ALA A 91 -13.02 11.12 -19.06
C ALA A 91 -12.24 10.36 -17.96
N THR A 92 -12.80 10.25 -16.75
CA THR A 92 -12.21 9.50 -15.63
C THR A 92 -12.18 8.01 -15.92
N PHE A 93 -13.24 7.46 -16.52
CA PHE A 93 -13.26 6.07 -16.97
C PHE A 93 -12.21 5.80 -18.05
N ILE A 94 -12.07 6.68 -19.04
CA ILE A 94 -11.07 6.55 -20.10
C ILE A 94 -9.65 6.61 -19.52
N GLY A 95 -9.39 7.56 -18.61
CA GLY A 95 -8.11 7.67 -17.91
C GLY A 95 -7.79 6.43 -17.08
N GLY A 96 -8.75 5.93 -16.29
CA GLY A 96 -8.61 4.70 -15.51
C GLY A 96 -8.35 3.47 -16.40
N ALA A 97 -9.05 3.34 -17.52
CA ALA A 97 -8.84 2.27 -18.50
C ALA A 97 -7.44 2.35 -19.14
N LEU A 98 -6.96 3.56 -19.45
CA LEU A 98 -5.62 3.77 -20.01
C LEU A 98 -4.52 3.36 -19.02
N VAL A 99 -4.67 3.72 -17.74
CA VAL A 99 -3.74 3.29 -16.68
C VAL A 99 -3.76 1.77 -16.55
N MET A 100 -4.94 1.15 -16.49
CA MET A 100 -5.06 -0.32 -16.44
C MET A 100 -4.41 -1.00 -17.64
N ALA A 101 -4.58 -0.47 -18.86
CA ALA A 101 -3.92 -1.00 -20.04
C ALA A 101 -2.38 -0.94 -19.91
N GLY A 102 -1.84 0.18 -19.41
CA GLY A 102 -0.41 0.32 -19.16
C GLY A 102 0.14 -0.69 -18.14
N VAL A 103 -0.61 -0.94 -17.05
CA VAL A 103 -0.26 -1.95 -16.04
C VAL A 103 -0.29 -3.36 -16.64
N LEU A 104 -1.35 -3.72 -17.35
CA LEU A 104 -1.50 -5.05 -17.96
C LEU A 104 -0.40 -5.31 -18.99
N LEU A 105 -0.09 -4.33 -19.84
CA LEU A 105 0.99 -4.44 -20.82
C LEU A 105 2.37 -4.50 -20.16
N GLY A 106 2.60 -3.69 -19.11
CA GLY A 106 3.87 -3.63 -18.39
C GLY A 106 4.15 -4.84 -17.48
N SER A 107 3.11 -5.56 -17.08
CA SER A 107 3.20 -6.77 -16.24
C SER A 107 3.41 -8.07 -17.03
N LEU A 108 3.26 -8.03 -18.36
CA LEU A 108 3.60 -9.16 -19.23
C LEU A 108 5.09 -9.54 -19.10
N PRO A 109 5.44 -10.84 -19.13
CA PRO A 109 6.81 -11.31 -19.07
C PRO A 109 7.57 -10.95 -20.36
N GLY A 110 8.09 -9.73 -20.43
CA GLY A 110 9.02 -9.28 -21.45
C GLY A 110 10.46 -9.47 -20.98
N LYS A 111 11.35 -9.94 -21.87
CA LYS A 111 12.82 -9.97 -21.65
C LYS A 111 13.33 -8.54 -21.46
N ARG A 112 13.20 -7.98 -20.25
CA ARG A 112 13.90 -6.76 -19.86
C ARG A 112 15.37 -7.12 -19.68
N ALA A 113 16.18 -6.77 -20.67
CA ALA A 113 17.62 -6.69 -20.51
C ALA A 113 17.89 -5.75 -19.32
N GLN A 114 18.52 -6.27 -18.27
CA GLN A 114 19.01 -5.48 -17.15
C GLN A 114 20.02 -4.46 -17.69
N PRO A 115 19.77 -3.14 -17.61
CA PRO A 115 20.81 -2.14 -17.78
C PRO A 115 21.55 -2.08 -16.44
N GLY A 116 22.56 -2.92 -16.29
CA GLY A 116 23.31 -3.04 -15.04
C GLY A 116 24.56 -3.90 -15.08
N SER A 117 25.08 -4.25 -16.26
CA SER A 117 26.47 -4.69 -16.38
C SER A 117 27.34 -3.43 -16.51
N GLU A 118 27.55 -2.73 -15.39
CA GLU A 118 28.78 -1.95 -15.27
C GLU A 118 29.93 -2.95 -15.34
N PRO A 119 30.84 -2.86 -16.33
CA PRO A 119 32.02 -3.69 -16.32
C PRO A 119 32.81 -3.33 -15.07
N SER A 120 33.00 -4.29 -14.18
CA SER A 120 33.95 -4.20 -13.07
C SER A 120 35.35 -4.04 -13.67
N ILE A 121 35.73 -2.80 -13.97
CA ILE A 121 37.11 -2.43 -14.17
C ILE A 121 37.67 -2.22 -12.75
N THR A 122 38.56 -3.16 -12.39
CA THR A 122 39.49 -3.17 -11.24
C THR A 122 38.91 -3.32 -9.83
#